data_AF-A0A952ITN0-F1
#
_entry.id   AF-A0A952ITN0-F1
#
_cell.length_a   1.000
_cell.length_b   1.000
_cell.length_c   1.000
_cell.angle_alpha   90.00
_cell.angle_beta   90.00
_cell.angle_gamma   90.00
#
_symmetry.space_group_name_H-M   'P 1'
#
loop_
_entity.id
_entity.type
_entity.pdbx_description
1 polymer ?
#
loop_
_entity_poly.entity_id
_entity_poly.type
_entity_poly.pdbx_seq_one_letter_code
_entity_poly.pdbx_strand_id
1 'polypeptide(L)'
;MISSLNHITLAVSDINRSVKFYKDILGFEGHVVWDQGAYFSVGSLWLCLSVDPPCEKTDYTHIAFTVDPADFKSCCQSLLKNGVEQWKDNSSE
;
A
#
# COMPACT_ATOMS: atom_id res chain seq x y z
N MET A 1 -26.89 -8.24 4.40
CA MET A 1 -26.15 -7.87 5.63
C MET A 1 -24.66 -7.89 5.27
N ILE A 2 -23.87 -6.89 5.69
CA ILE A 2 -22.42 -6.78 5.36
C ILE A 2 -21.61 -7.68 6.31
N SER A 3 -20.59 -8.39 5.81
CA SER A 3 -19.84 -9.40 6.59
C SER A 3 -18.38 -9.03 6.90
N SER A 4 -17.69 -8.35 6.00
CA SER A 4 -16.27 -7.98 6.15
C SER A 4 -15.86 -6.95 5.10
N LEU A 5 -14.62 -6.47 5.20
CA LEU A 5 -13.94 -5.86 4.06
C LEU A 5 -13.69 -6.92 2.98
N ASN A 6 -14.03 -6.60 1.73
CA ASN A 6 -13.80 -7.50 0.60
C ASN A 6 -12.49 -7.18 -0.11
N HIS A 7 -12.30 -5.91 -0.49
CA HIS A 7 -11.07 -5.40 -1.10
C HIS A 7 -10.94 -3.89 -0.85
N ILE A 8 -9.75 -3.36 -1.11
CA ILE A 8 -9.50 -1.92 -1.23
C ILE A 8 -9.02 -1.64 -2.65
N THR A 9 -9.54 -0.60 -3.28
CA THR A 9 -9.06 -0.12 -4.59
C THR A 9 -8.42 1.24 -4.43
N LEU A 10 -7.19 1.39 -4.94
CA LEU A 10 -6.45 2.65 -4.95
C LEU A 10 -6.28 3.15 -6.39
N ALA A 11 -6.65 4.41 -6.61
CA ALA A 11 -6.31 5.15 -7.82
C ALA A 11 -4.81 5.42 -7.87
N VAL A 12 -4.16 5.06 -8.98
CA VAL A 12 -2.73 5.27 -9.19
C VAL A 12 -2.47 5.95 -10.54
N SER A 13 -1.58 6.93 -10.58
CA SER A 13 -1.23 7.62 -11.83
C SER A 13 -0.20 6.88 -12.69
N ASP A 14 0.57 5.95 -12.09
CA ASP A 14 1.59 5.16 -12.77
C ASP A 14 1.56 3.73 -12.21
N ILE A 15 1.13 2.77 -13.04
CA ILE A 15 0.98 1.38 -12.62
C ILE A 15 2.33 0.71 -12.35
N ASN A 16 3.36 1.01 -13.14
CA ASN A 16 4.68 0.39 -13.00
C ASN A 16 5.35 0.82 -11.70
N ARG A 17 5.29 2.13 -11.40
CA ARG A 17 5.80 2.68 -10.13
C ARG A 17 5.06 2.09 -8.94
N SER A 18 3.74 1.96 -9.04
CA SER A 18 2.90 1.47 -7.94
C SER A 18 3.09 -0.03 -7.71
N VAL A 19 3.19 -0.84 -8.76
CA VAL A 19 3.51 -2.27 -8.67
C VAL A 19 4.86 -2.49 -8.01
N LYS A 20 5.89 -1.72 -8.38
CA LYS A 20 7.21 -1.79 -7.73
C LYS A 20 7.11 -1.48 -6.23
N PHE A 21 6.33 -0.48 -5.86
CA PHE A 21 6.14 -0.12 -4.45
C PHE A 21 5.47 -1.25 -3.65
N TYR A 22 4.29 -1.71 -4.07
CA TYR A 22 3.55 -2.73 -3.31
C TYR A 22 4.23 -4.11 -3.34
N LYS A 23 4.84 -4.50 -4.48
CA LYS A 23 5.49 -5.80 -4.62
C LYS A 23 6.90 -5.83 -4.02
N ASP A 24 7.77 -4.91 -4.46
CA ASP A 24 9.20 -5.04 -4.21
C ASP A 24 9.62 -4.32 -2.91
N ILE A 25 8.91 -3.26 -2.51
CA ILE A 25 9.21 -2.52 -1.27
C ILE A 25 8.38 -3.07 -0.11
N LEU A 26 7.06 -3.25 -0.29
CA LEU A 26 6.17 -3.75 0.77
C LEU A 26 6.04 -5.28 0.80
N GLY A 27 6.49 -6.00 -0.22
CA GLY A 27 6.50 -7.46 -0.23
C GLY A 27 5.13 -8.11 -0.47
N PHE A 28 4.16 -7.38 -1.04
CA PHE A 28 2.83 -7.95 -1.29
C PHE A 28 2.89 -8.98 -2.41
N GLU A 29 2.06 -10.02 -2.30
CA GLU A 29 1.97 -11.07 -3.30
C GLU A 29 1.18 -10.55 -4.51
N GLY A 30 1.85 -10.37 -5.65
CA GLY A 30 1.22 -9.93 -6.88
C GLY A 30 0.62 -11.10 -7.67
N HIS A 31 -0.65 -10.99 -8.03
CA HIS A 31 -1.38 -12.04 -8.76
C HIS A 31 -1.44 -11.78 -10.26
N VAL A 32 -1.76 -10.55 -10.64
CA VAL A 32 -1.88 -10.13 -12.04
C VAL A 32 -1.61 -8.63 -12.15
N VAL A 33 -0.94 -8.25 -13.24
CA VAL A 33 -0.67 -6.86 -13.62
C VAL A 33 -1.07 -6.70 -15.07
N TRP A 34 -1.78 -5.61 -15.38
CA TRP A 34 -2.15 -5.21 -16.73
C TRP A 34 -2.00 -3.70 -16.89
N ASP A 35 -2.19 -3.17 -18.10
CA ASP A 35 -1.92 -1.77 -18.43
C ASP A 35 -2.69 -0.75 -17.57
N GLN A 36 -3.83 -1.16 -17.01
CA GLN A 36 -4.73 -0.27 -16.26
C GLN A 36 -4.89 -0.69 -14.79
N GLY A 37 -4.09 -1.64 -14.29
CA GLY A 37 -4.23 -2.06 -12.90
C GLY A 37 -3.43 -3.29 -12.49
N ALA A 38 -3.59 -3.65 -11.23
CA ALA A 38 -2.95 -4.81 -10.64
C ALA A 38 -3.75 -5.35 -9.45
N TYR A 39 -3.65 -6.65 -9.20
CA TYR A 39 -4.20 -7.28 -8.00
C TYR A 39 -3.08 -7.85 -7.12
N PHE A 40 -3.18 -7.57 -5.83
CA PHE A 40 -2.27 -8.01 -4.78
C PHE A 40 -3.02 -8.64 -3.61
N SER A 41 -2.34 -9.49 -2.86
CA SER A 41 -2.77 -9.89 -1.52
C SER A 41 -1.72 -9.56 -0.45
N VAL A 42 -2.22 -9.19 0.73
CA VAL A 42 -1.45 -9.11 1.99
C VAL A 42 -2.27 -9.73 3.11
N GLY A 43 -1.83 -10.90 3.59
CA GLY A 43 -2.69 -11.74 4.44
C GLY A 43 -4.01 -12.04 3.73
N SER A 44 -5.14 -11.72 4.36
CA SER A 44 -6.48 -11.89 3.78
C SER A 44 -6.98 -10.68 2.97
N LEU A 45 -6.25 -9.56 2.95
CA LEU A 45 -6.67 -8.37 2.22
C LEU A 45 -6.35 -8.52 0.74
N TRP A 46 -7.37 -8.31 -0.10
CA TRP A 46 -7.22 -8.07 -1.53
C TRP A 46 -7.05 -6.57 -1.78
N LEU A 47 -5.92 -6.18 -2.37
CA LEU A 47 -5.65 -4.83 -2.83
C LEU A 47 -5.71 -4.77 -4.37
N CYS A 48 -6.49 -3.83 -4.88
CA CYS A 48 -6.57 -3.47 -6.29
C CYS A 48 -5.89 -2.13 -6.52
N LEU A 49 -5.03 -2.07 -7.54
CA LEU A 49 -4.56 -0.81 -8.11
C LEU A 49 -5.32 -0.57 -9.41
N SER A 50 -5.86 0.63 -9.59
CA SER A 50 -6.55 1.05 -10.80
C SER A 50 -5.92 2.33 -11.33
N VAL A 51 -5.57 2.35 -12.61
CA VAL A 51 -5.00 3.56 -13.22
C VAL A 51 -6.06 4.64 -13.32
N ASP A 52 -5.86 5.73 -12.57
CA ASP A 52 -6.75 6.89 -12.49
C ASP A 52 -6.01 8.05 -11.80
N PRO A 53 -6.23 9.34 -12.13
CA PRO A 53 -5.56 10.44 -11.44
C PRO A 53 -5.94 10.48 -9.95
N PRO A 54 -4.96 10.35 -9.02
CA PRO A 54 -5.26 10.45 -7.60
C PRO A 54 -5.62 11.89 -7.24
N CYS A 55 -6.62 12.07 -6.38
CA CYS A 55 -6.94 13.37 -5.81
C CYS A 55 -5.96 13.75 -4.69
N GLU A 56 -5.76 15.05 -4.48
CA GLU A 56 -5.03 15.55 -3.32
C GLU A 56 -5.69 15.08 -2.02
N LYS A 57 -4.88 14.60 -1.07
CA LYS A 57 -5.34 14.13 0.24
C LYS A 57 -5.00 15.18 1.29
N THR A 58 -6.02 15.91 1.74
CA THR A 58 -5.89 16.96 2.77
C THR A 58 -6.47 16.55 4.12
N ASP A 59 -7.05 15.35 4.22
CA ASP A 59 -7.62 14.79 5.44
C ASP A 59 -6.72 13.72 6.06
N TYR A 60 -7.22 13.04 7.09
CA TYR A 60 -6.49 12.01 7.84
C TYR A 60 -6.75 10.59 7.34
N THR A 61 -7.39 10.40 6.18
CA THR A 61 -7.72 9.08 5.65
C THR A 61 -6.45 8.32 5.32
N HIS A 62 -6.22 7.21 5.99
CA HIS A 62 -5.04 6.36 5.79
C HIS A 62 -5.41 4.87 5.87
N ILE A 63 -4.51 4.04 5.36
CA ILE A 63 -4.59 2.58 5.47
C ILE A 63 -3.37 2.13 6.26
N ALA A 64 -3.60 1.40 7.34
CA ALA A 64 -2.54 0.82 8.16
C ALA A 64 -2.41 -0.68 7.85
N PHE A 65 -1.17 -1.16 7.81
CA PHE A 65 -0.85 -2.58 7.69
C PHE A 65 -0.13 -3.04 8.96
N THR A 66 -0.46 -4.24 9.43
CA THR A 66 0.22 -4.84 10.58
C THR A 66 1.58 -5.35 10.16
N VAL A 67 2.58 -5.12 11.02
CA VAL A 67 3.92 -5.70 10.92
C VAL A 67 4.26 -6.34 12.26
N ASP A 68 5.05 -7.40 12.24
CA ASP A 68 5.56 -8.01 13.47
C ASP A 68 6.41 -6.98 14.24
N PRO A 69 6.26 -6.85 15.57
CA PRO A 69 7.11 -5.97 16.37
C PRO A 69 8.62 -6.17 16.17
N ALA A 70 9.07 -7.40 15.90
CA ALA A 70 10.47 -7.71 15.62
C ALA A 70 10.97 -7.12 14.29
N ASP A 71 10.07 -6.96 13.31
CA ASP A 71 10.36 -6.48 11.97
C ASP A 71 10.09 -4.98 11.79
N PHE A 72 9.35 -4.34 12.71
CA PHE A 72 8.95 -2.94 12.59
C PHE A 72 10.12 -2.00 12.23
N LYS A 73 11.23 -2.10 12.97
CA LYS A 73 12.40 -1.22 12.76
C LYS A 73 13.06 -1.46 11.40
N SER A 74 13.17 -2.70 10.95
CA SER A 74 13.80 -3.03 9.66
C SER A 74 12.91 -2.59 8.49
N CYS A 75 11.59 -2.73 8.62
CA CYS A 75 10.61 -2.20 7.67
C CYS A 75 10.73 -0.67 7.53
N CYS A 76 10.75 0.08 8.65
CA CYS A 76 10.94 1.54 8.61
C CYS A 76 12.24 1.93 7.89
N GLN A 77 13.36 1.26 8.20
CA GLN A 77 14.64 1.53 7.55
C GLN A 77 14.62 1.22 6.04
N SER A 78 13.95 0.14 5.64
CA SER A 78 13.78 -0.22 4.23
C SER A 78 13.00 0.84 3.47
N LEU A 79 11.91 1.35 4.04
CA LEU A 79 11.09 2.42 3.44
C LEU A 79 11.92 3.69 3.24
N LEU A 80 12.64 4.14 4.28
CA LEU A 80 13.50 5.32 4.21
C LEU A 80 14.61 5.16 3.16
N LYS A 81 15.25 3.98 3.10
CA LYS A 81 16.30 3.68 2.12
C LYS A 81 15.78 3.72 0.67
N ASN A 82 14.52 3.36 0.45
CA ASN A 82 13.87 3.43 -0.87
C ASN A 82 13.28 4.82 -1.18
N GLY A 83 13.51 5.82 -0.31
CA GLY A 83 13.06 7.19 -0.52
C GLY A 83 11.55 7.40 -0.32
N VAL A 84 10.90 6.53 0.46
CA VAL A 84 9.48 6.70 0.80
C VAL A 84 9.32 7.89 1.74
N GLU A 85 8.40 8.79 1.41
CA GLU A 85 8.13 10.00 2.19
C GLU A 85 7.32 9.67 3.45
N GLN A 86 7.79 10.19 4.58
CA GLN A 86 7.04 10.16 5.84
C GLN A 86 6.17 11.42 5.92
N TRP A 87 4.86 11.25 5.78
CA TRP A 87 3.89 12.36 5.79
C TRP A 87 3.56 12.88 7.20
N LYS A 88 3.83 12.07 8.24
CA LYS A 88 3.57 12.41 9.64
C LYS A 88 4.54 11.70 10.58
N ASP A 89 5.00 12.40 11.60
CA ASP A 89 5.63 11.79 12.78
C ASP A 89 4.53 11.30 13.74
N ASN A 90 4.47 9.99 13.96
CA ASN A 90 3.42 9.40 14.79
C ASN A 90 3.85 9.46 16.25
N SER A 91 3.13 10.23 17.06
CA SER A 91 3.36 10.35 18.50
C SER A 91 2.34 9.57 19.34
N SER A 92 1.49 8.76 18.69
CA SER A 92 0.32 8.11 19.30
C SER A 92 0.46 6.60 19.53
N GLU A 93 1.65 6.05 19.29
CA GLU A 93 2.00 4.64 19.59
C GLU A 93 3.32 4.56 20.36
#